data_AF-A0A830D210-F1
#
_entry.id   AF-A0A830D210-F1
#
_cell.length_a   1.000
_cell.length_b   1.000
_cell.length_c   1.000
_cell.angle_alpha   90.00
_cell.angle_beta   90.00
_cell.angle_gamma   90.00
#
_symmetry.space_group_name_H-M   'P 1'
#
loop_
_entity.id
_entity.type
_entity.pdbx_description
1 polymer ?
#
loop_
_entity_poly.entity_id
_entity_poly.type
_entity_poly.pdbx_seq_one_letter_code
_entity_poly.pdbx_strand_id
1 'polypeptide(L)'
;MWSPLVVMIMVSMAAVFQCDVAGGLKFPSPPPPPPRKPITVGGSKGWGWSTNSSLAEWVQHETIKVGDTLYFKYSWSSGHNVNQVNETGYNNCKTSKGDNLWASGNDYIKLNQKGWHYFICNYPGTCGTGDTGMKIKVDVK
;
A
#
# COMPACT_ATOMS: atom_id res chain seq x y z
N MET A 1 -35.60 -28.82 68.71
CA MET A 1 -36.30 -29.01 67.42
C MET A 1 -35.22 -28.96 66.34
N TRP A 2 -34.53 -30.08 66.12
CA TRP A 2 -34.64 -30.98 64.95
C TRP A 2 -34.10 -30.39 63.63
N SER A 3 -32.86 -30.80 63.29
CA SER A 3 -32.26 -30.93 61.95
C SER A 3 -33.09 -31.89 61.04
N PRO A 4 -32.92 -31.99 59.69
CA PRO A 4 -31.61 -32.00 59.00
C PRO A 4 -31.52 -31.46 57.54
N LEU A 5 -30.27 -31.21 57.14
CA LEU A 5 -29.58 -31.55 55.88
C LEU A 5 -30.38 -31.67 54.58
N VAL A 6 -29.99 -30.88 53.57
CA VAL A 6 -30.00 -31.35 52.17
C VAL A 6 -28.67 -30.98 51.50
N VAL A 7 -27.95 -32.02 51.11
CA VAL A 7 -26.75 -32.04 50.29
C VAL A 7 -27.15 -31.86 48.82
N MET A 8 -26.60 -30.87 48.11
CA MET A 8 -26.67 -30.81 46.64
C MET A 8 -25.26 -30.65 46.05
N ILE A 9 -24.62 -31.81 45.89
CA ILE A 9 -23.84 -32.29 44.74
C ILE A 9 -23.26 -31.20 43.82
N MET A 10 -21.96 -30.95 43.94
CA MET A 10 -21.12 -30.39 42.88
C MET A 10 -21.07 -31.38 41.72
N VAL A 11 -21.92 -31.20 40.70
CA VAL A 11 -21.76 -31.93 39.44
C VAL A 11 -20.61 -31.29 38.69
N SER A 12 -19.43 -31.91 38.80
CA SER A 12 -18.29 -31.65 37.93
C SER A 12 -18.70 -32.00 36.50
N MET A 13 -19.06 -30.99 35.72
CA MET A 13 -19.12 -31.13 34.26
C MET A 13 -17.68 -31.13 33.76
N ALA A 14 -17.01 -32.28 33.88
CA ALA A 14 -16.01 -32.63 32.91
C ALA A 14 -16.75 -32.71 31.57
N ALA A 15 -16.73 -31.60 30.82
CA ALA A 15 -17.09 -31.64 29.42
C ALA A 15 -16.13 -32.64 28.78
N VAL A 16 -16.66 -33.83 28.50
CA VAL A 16 -15.98 -34.83 27.70
C VAL A 16 -15.82 -34.20 26.33
N PHE A 17 -14.64 -33.67 26.05
CA PHE A 17 -14.24 -33.33 24.70
C PHE A 17 -14.19 -34.64 23.92
N GLN A 18 -15.31 -35.01 23.31
CA GLN A 18 -15.30 -35.96 22.21
C GLN A 18 -14.53 -35.30 21.07
N CYS A 19 -13.25 -35.63 20.95
CA CYS A 19 -12.48 -35.40 19.74
C CYS A 19 -13.03 -36.34 18.67
N ASP A 20 -14.09 -35.93 17.97
CA ASP A 20 -14.49 -36.57 16.72
C ASP A 20 -13.55 -36.11 15.60
N VAL A 21 -12.80 -37.08 15.07
CA VAL A 21 -11.55 -36.91 14.31
C VAL A 21 -11.78 -36.65 12.81
N ALA A 22 -12.90 -36.05 12.37
CA ALA A 22 -13.26 -36.06 10.94
C ALA A 22 -13.81 -34.75 10.33
N GLY A 23 -13.76 -33.61 11.02
CA GLY A 23 -14.26 -32.35 10.45
C GLY A 23 -13.59 -31.14 11.07
N GLY A 24 -12.46 -30.72 10.51
CA GLY A 24 -11.78 -29.50 10.93
C GLY A 24 -12.74 -28.32 10.88
N LEU A 25 -12.93 -27.63 12.01
CA LEU A 25 -13.67 -26.38 12.08
C LEU A 25 -13.01 -25.37 11.15
N LYS A 26 -13.60 -25.16 9.97
CA LYS A 26 -13.19 -24.11 9.05
C LYS A 26 -13.66 -22.78 9.64
N PHE A 27 -12.79 -22.14 10.42
CA PHE A 27 -13.06 -20.76 10.86
C PHE A 27 -13.24 -19.89 9.61
N PRO A 28 -14.34 -19.12 9.49
CA PRO A 28 -14.48 -18.17 8.41
C PRO A 28 -13.32 -17.19 8.50
N SER A 29 -12.59 -17.01 7.40
CA SER A 29 -11.54 -15.99 7.34
C SER A 29 -12.15 -14.64 7.73
N PRO A 30 -11.51 -13.85 8.61
CA PRO A 30 -12.02 -12.54 8.97
C PRO A 30 -12.25 -11.72 7.69
N PRO A 31 -13.29 -10.88 7.65
CA PRO A 31 -13.55 -10.03 6.49
C PRO A 31 -12.30 -9.19 6.19
N PRO A 32 -11.94 -9.03 4.91
CA PRO A 32 -10.78 -8.23 4.55
C PRO A 32 -10.91 -6.81 5.14
N PRO A 33 -9.81 -6.20 5.62
CA PRO A 33 -9.85 -4.82 6.08
C PRO A 33 -10.42 -3.90 4.99
N PRO A 34 -11.15 -2.83 5.36
CA PRO A 34 -11.60 -1.84 4.40
C PRO A 34 -10.44 -1.32 3.54
N PRO A 35 -10.64 -1.08 2.24
CA PRO A 35 -9.62 -0.49 1.39
C PRO A 35 -9.13 0.84 1.97
N ARG A 36 -7.80 1.03 2.00
CA ARG A 36 -7.23 2.31 2.40
C ARG A 36 -7.52 3.39 1.36
N LYS A 37 -7.61 4.64 1.83
CA LYS A 37 -7.74 5.81 0.96
C LYS A 37 -6.51 5.91 0.04
N PRO A 38 -6.67 6.30 -1.24
CA PRO A 38 -5.52 6.55 -2.11
C PRO A 38 -4.56 7.59 -1.53
N ILE A 39 -3.27 7.28 -1.63
CA ILE A 39 -2.16 8.11 -1.15
C ILE A 39 -1.82 9.11 -2.25
N THR A 40 -2.02 10.40 -2.01
CA THR A 40 -1.74 11.43 -3.03
C THR A 40 -0.24 11.72 -3.08
N VAL A 41 0.38 11.46 -4.22
CA VAL A 41 1.81 11.70 -4.42
C VAL A 41 2.11 13.19 -4.33
N GLY A 42 3.05 13.57 -3.45
CA GLY A 42 3.36 14.97 -3.17
C GLY A 42 2.34 15.68 -2.27
N GLY A 43 1.42 14.94 -1.64
CA GLY A 43 0.43 15.48 -0.71
C GLY A 43 -0.50 16.50 -1.38
N SER A 44 -0.70 17.66 -0.73
CA SER A 44 -1.54 18.73 -1.26
C SER A 44 -1.01 19.38 -2.53
N LYS A 45 0.30 19.23 -2.81
CA LYS A 45 0.97 19.83 -3.96
C LYS A 45 0.86 18.99 -5.23
N GLY A 46 0.61 17.69 -5.10
CA GLY A 46 0.41 16.77 -6.21
C GLY A 46 1.69 16.44 -6.98
N TRP A 47 1.49 15.73 -8.10
CA TRP A 47 2.51 15.39 -9.07
C TRP A 47 2.79 16.63 -9.94
N GLY A 48 4.06 17.01 -10.12
CA GLY A 48 4.45 18.24 -10.82
C GLY A 48 5.02 19.33 -9.91
N TRP A 49 4.83 19.20 -8.59
CA TRP A 49 5.58 20.00 -7.63
C TRP A 49 6.99 19.42 -7.45
N SER A 50 7.95 19.87 -8.27
CA SER A 50 9.36 19.45 -8.16
C SER A 50 10.26 20.61 -7.73
N THR A 51 10.25 20.93 -6.44
CA THR A 51 11.48 21.42 -5.81
C THR A 51 12.30 20.21 -5.39
N ASN A 52 13.61 20.23 -5.66
CA ASN A 52 14.54 19.09 -5.57
C ASN A 52 14.43 18.22 -4.30
N SER A 53 13.97 18.76 -3.18
CA SER A 53 13.82 18.06 -1.90
C SER A 53 12.41 17.55 -1.59
N SER A 54 11.34 18.11 -2.18
CA SER A 54 9.99 17.95 -1.64
C SER A 54 9.35 16.58 -1.89
N LEU A 55 9.60 15.96 -3.04
CA LEU A 55 9.05 14.62 -3.33
C LEU A 55 9.81 13.53 -2.57
N ALA A 56 11.14 13.64 -2.49
CA ALA A 56 11.96 12.72 -1.71
C ALA A 56 11.64 12.79 -0.21
N GLU A 57 11.44 14.00 0.33
CA GLU A 57 10.99 14.21 1.71
C GLU A 57 9.57 13.65 1.92
N TRP A 58 8.65 13.92 0.99
CA TRP A 58 7.29 13.37 1.06
C TRP A 58 7.30 11.85 1.20
N VAL A 59 8.08 11.14 0.37
CA VAL A 59 8.20 9.67 0.46
C VAL A 59 8.64 9.20 1.85
N GLN A 60 9.57 9.91 2.51
CA GLN A 60 10.09 9.51 3.82
C GLN A 60 9.03 9.54 4.92
N HIS A 61 7.96 10.32 4.74
CA HIS A 61 6.85 10.44 5.68
C HIS A 61 5.71 9.46 5.40
N GLU A 62 5.77 8.69 4.32
CA GLU A 62 4.70 7.78 3.91
C GLU A 62 5.04 6.33 4.23
N THR A 63 4.06 5.59 4.76
CA THR A 63 4.15 4.13 4.92
C THR A 63 3.25 3.46 3.91
N ILE A 64 3.85 2.94 2.86
CA ILE A 64 3.16 2.28 1.76
C ILE A 64 3.25 0.77 1.95
N LYS A 65 2.12 0.07 1.83
CA LYS A 65 2.06 -1.39 1.94
C LYS A 65 1.33 -1.99 0.75
N VAL A 66 1.53 -3.29 0.55
CA VAL A 66 0.82 -4.03 -0.50
C VAL A 66 -0.69 -3.80 -0.42
N GLY A 67 -1.29 -3.53 -1.57
CA GLY A 67 -2.71 -3.20 -1.72
C GLY A 67 -3.01 -1.70 -1.71
N ASP A 68 -2.05 -0.84 -1.33
CA ASP A 68 -2.21 0.61 -1.45
C ASP A 68 -2.32 1.08 -2.89
N THR A 69 -2.91 2.26 -3.06
CA THR A 69 -3.02 2.95 -4.34
C THR A 69 -2.34 4.30 -4.24
N LEU A 70 -1.37 4.55 -5.11
CA LEU A 70 -0.81 5.88 -5.32
C LEU A 70 -1.71 6.66 -6.27
N TYR A 71 -2.00 7.90 -5.92
CA TYR A 71 -2.77 8.82 -6.74
C TYR A 71 -1.87 9.95 -7.23
N PHE A 72 -1.63 9.96 -8.54
CA PHE A 72 -0.87 10.97 -9.24
C PHE A 72 -1.84 12.00 -9.82
N LYS A 73 -1.90 13.16 -9.17
CA LYS A 73 -2.74 14.28 -9.58
C LYS A 73 -1.90 15.39 -10.18
N TYR A 74 -2.16 15.76 -11.42
CA TYR A 74 -1.49 16.83 -12.15
C TYR A 74 -2.39 17.37 -13.27
N SER A 75 -2.11 18.58 -13.76
CA SER A 75 -2.89 19.11 -14.90
C SER A 75 -2.51 18.34 -16.17
N TRP A 76 -3.49 17.90 -16.96
CA TRP A 76 -3.19 17.34 -18.28
C TRP A 76 -2.40 18.33 -19.15
N SER A 77 -2.70 19.63 -19.02
CA SER A 77 -2.04 20.70 -19.78
C SER A 77 -0.60 20.99 -19.34
N SER A 78 -0.13 20.49 -18.18
CA SER A 78 1.21 20.78 -17.70
C SER A 78 2.30 19.93 -18.36
N GLY A 79 1.95 19.02 -19.28
CA GLY A 79 2.92 18.17 -19.96
C GLY A 79 3.67 17.29 -18.96
N HIS A 80 2.93 16.59 -18.12
CA HIS A 80 3.48 15.62 -17.17
C HIS A 80 2.93 14.24 -17.48
N ASN A 81 3.67 13.23 -17.07
CA ASN A 81 3.21 11.85 -17.12
C ASN A 81 3.84 11.07 -15.96
N VAL A 82 3.42 9.81 -15.83
CA VAL A 82 3.94 8.88 -14.85
C VAL A 82 4.41 7.66 -15.62
N ASN A 83 5.69 7.32 -15.47
CA ASN A 83 6.25 6.08 -15.97
C ASN A 83 6.69 5.25 -14.78
N GLN A 84 6.23 4.00 -14.70
CA GLN A 84 6.79 3.03 -13.76
C GLN A 84 7.95 2.32 -14.45
N VAL A 85 9.13 2.48 -13.87
CA VAL A 85 10.41 2.02 -14.45
C VAL A 85 11.13 1.10 -13.47
N ASN A 86 12.20 0.46 -13.92
CA ASN A 86 13.15 -0.19 -13.02
C ASN A 86 14.14 0.82 -12.41
N GLU A 87 14.98 0.34 -11.48
CA GLU A 87 15.98 1.18 -10.81
C GLU A 87 16.94 1.87 -11.79
N THR A 88 17.40 1.17 -12.82
CA THR A 88 18.28 1.73 -13.86
C THR A 88 17.58 2.87 -14.62
N GLY A 89 16.31 2.67 -14.99
CA GLY A 89 15.49 3.68 -15.65
C GLY A 89 15.25 4.90 -14.75
N TYR A 90 15.01 4.68 -13.47
CA TYR A 90 14.89 5.75 -12.47
C TYR A 90 16.18 6.56 -12.37
N ASN A 91 17.32 5.90 -12.16
CA ASN A 91 18.61 6.57 -11.97
C ASN A 91 19.05 7.38 -13.20
N ASN A 92 18.75 6.88 -14.40
CA ASN A 92 19.12 7.53 -15.65
C ASN A 92 18.01 8.40 -16.26
N CYS A 93 16.84 8.49 -15.62
CA CYS A 93 15.66 9.16 -16.17
C CYS A 93 15.29 8.66 -17.57
N LYS A 94 15.29 7.34 -17.76
CA LYS A 94 15.00 6.68 -19.03
C LYS A 94 13.86 5.69 -18.87
N THR A 95 13.02 5.64 -19.88
CA THR A 95 11.98 4.63 -20.06
C THR A 95 12.45 3.57 -21.05
N SER A 96 12.07 2.32 -20.81
CA SER A 96 12.33 1.17 -21.66
C SER A 96 11.05 0.66 -22.31
N LYS A 97 11.19 -0.16 -23.35
CA LYS A 97 10.03 -0.82 -23.95
C LYS A 97 9.38 -1.76 -22.94
N GLY A 98 8.08 -1.59 -22.71
CA GLY A 98 7.32 -2.40 -21.76
C GLY A 98 7.14 -1.76 -20.38
N ASP A 99 7.77 -0.60 -20.11
CA ASP A 99 7.45 0.19 -18.94
C ASP A 99 6.00 0.70 -19.02
N ASN A 100 5.34 0.78 -17.87
CA ASN A 100 3.98 1.30 -17.80
C ASN A 100 4.00 2.82 -17.90
N LEU A 101 3.06 3.38 -18.68
CA LEU A 101 2.88 4.81 -18.88
C LEU A 101 1.44 5.20 -18.55
N TRP A 102 1.30 6.25 -17.74
CA TRP A 102 0.04 6.94 -17.50
C TRP A 102 0.22 8.42 -17.77
N ALA A 103 -0.78 9.04 -18.40
CA ALA A 103 -0.71 10.43 -18.80
C ALA A 103 -1.99 11.22 -18.46
N SER A 104 -2.99 10.64 -17.77
CA SER A 104 -4.35 11.23 -17.69
C SER A 104 -4.45 12.48 -16.82
N GLY A 105 -3.45 12.77 -15.98
CA GLY A 105 -3.53 13.81 -14.95
C GLY A 105 -4.25 13.37 -13.67
N ASN A 106 -4.92 12.21 -13.69
CA ASN A 106 -5.64 11.64 -12.56
C ASN A 106 -5.39 10.13 -12.48
N ASP A 107 -4.14 9.73 -12.32
CA ASP A 107 -3.74 8.32 -12.42
C ASP A 107 -3.72 7.63 -11.05
N TYR A 108 -4.37 6.48 -10.97
CA TYR A 108 -4.44 5.64 -9.78
C TYR A 108 -3.65 4.34 -10.03
N ILE A 109 -2.58 4.14 -9.28
CA ILE A 109 -1.66 3.00 -9.46
C ILE A 109 -1.67 2.16 -8.19
N LYS A 110 -2.22 0.94 -8.31
CA LYS A 110 -2.26 -0.01 -7.20
C LYS A 110 -0.93 -0.78 -7.08
N LEU A 111 -0.38 -0.81 -5.88
CA LEU A 111 0.87 -1.49 -5.55
C LEU A 111 0.59 -2.88 -5.01
N ASN A 112 0.70 -3.89 -5.87
CA ASN A 112 0.36 -5.27 -5.55
C ASN A 112 1.56 -6.14 -5.14
N GLN A 113 2.77 -5.58 -5.17
CA GLN A 113 4.01 -6.30 -4.90
C GLN A 113 4.81 -5.58 -3.82
N LYS A 114 5.56 -6.35 -3.04
CA LYS A 114 6.51 -5.80 -2.06
C LYS A 114 7.79 -5.36 -2.75
N GLY A 115 8.52 -4.46 -2.09
CA GLY A 115 9.83 -3.99 -2.52
C GLY A 115 9.78 -2.62 -3.18
N TRP A 116 10.84 -2.29 -3.91
CA TRP A 116 11.02 -0.97 -4.48
C TRP A 116 10.24 -0.79 -5.79
N HIS A 117 9.45 0.28 -5.83
CA HIS A 117 8.77 0.74 -7.04
C HIS A 117 9.27 2.14 -7.40
N TYR A 118 9.56 2.36 -8.68
CA TYR A 118 10.17 3.60 -9.16
C TYR A 118 9.26 4.27 -10.18
N PHE A 119 9.03 5.57 -9.99
CA PHE A 119 8.17 6.37 -10.84
C PHE A 119 8.90 7.64 -11.29
N ILE A 120 8.79 7.98 -12.57
CA ILE A 120 9.40 9.18 -13.16
C ILE A 120 8.41 9.90 -14.09
N CYS A 121 8.58 11.21 -14.23
CA CYS A 121 8.07 11.96 -15.38
C CYS A 121 9.17 12.06 -16.44
N ASN A 122 8.94 11.52 -17.64
CA ASN A 122 9.97 11.46 -18.69
C ASN A 122 9.95 12.67 -19.65
N TYR A 123 9.17 13.70 -19.34
CA TYR A 123 9.22 14.95 -20.10
C TYR A 123 10.61 15.58 -20.03
N PRO A 124 11.12 16.17 -21.13
CA PRO A 124 12.45 16.75 -21.17
C PRO A 124 12.67 17.76 -20.04
N GLY A 125 13.71 17.55 -19.22
CA GLY A 125 14.08 18.45 -18.13
C GLY A 125 13.29 18.30 -16.83
N THR A 126 12.27 17.42 -16.74
CA THR A 126 11.44 17.31 -15.53
C THR A 126 11.91 16.23 -14.54
N CYS A 127 12.48 15.12 -15.03
CA CYS A 127 12.84 13.98 -14.17
C CYS A 127 13.92 14.34 -13.12
N GLY A 128 14.83 15.25 -13.46
CA GLY A 128 15.94 15.71 -12.59
C GLY A 128 17.16 14.79 -12.60
N THR A 129 18.04 14.95 -11.59
CA THR A 129 19.27 14.17 -11.42
C THR A 129 19.36 13.61 -10.00
N GLY A 130 19.82 12.36 -9.83
CA GLY A 130 19.84 11.73 -8.50
C GLY A 130 18.42 11.54 -7.94
N ASP A 131 18.19 11.95 -6.69
CA ASP A 131 16.86 11.95 -6.04
C ASP A 131 16.14 13.31 -6.15
N THR A 132 16.62 14.20 -7.02
CA THR A 132 16.00 15.49 -7.30
C THR A 132 15.13 15.44 -8.56
N GLY A 133 14.11 16.30 -8.63
CA GLY A 133 13.20 16.40 -9.78
C GLY A 133 11.91 15.62 -9.61
N MET A 134 11.22 15.38 -10.71
CA MET A 134 9.89 14.80 -10.76
C MET A 134 9.96 13.27 -10.84
N LYS A 135 10.44 12.67 -9.76
CA LYS A 135 10.63 11.23 -9.60
C LYS A 135 10.48 10.81 -8.13
N ILE A 136 10.00 9.59 -7.90
CA ILE A 136 9.92 8.98 -6.57
C ILE A 136 10.33 7.52 -6.63
N LYS A 137 10.92 7.02 -5.54
CA LYS A 137 11.11 5.58 -5.28
C LYS A 137 10.41 5.26 -3.97
N VAL A 138 9.53 4.27 -3.96
CA VAL A 138 8.76 3.89 -2.76
C VAL A 138 9.07 2.46 -2.39
N ASP A 139 9.26 2.21 -1.09
CA ASP A 139 9.44 0.85 -0.55
C ASP A 139 8.10 0.33 -0.03
N VAL A 140 7.55 -0.65 -0.75
CA VAL A 140 6.25 -1.25 -0.42
C VAL A 140 6.44 -2.39 0.56
N LYS A 141 5.89 -2.22 1.76
CA LYS A 141 6.01 -3.16 2.87
C LYS A 141 5.01 -4.32 2.82
#